data_AF-A0A9E2UDE6-F1
#
_entry.id   AF-A0A9E2UDE6-F1
#
_cell.length_a   1.000
_cell.length_b   1.000
_cell.length_c   1.000
_cell.angle_alpha   90.00
_cell.angle_beta   90.00
_cell.angle_gamma   90.00
#
_symmetry.space_group_name_H-M   'P 1'
#
loop_
_entity.id
_entity.type
_entity.pdbx_description
1 polymer ?
#
loop_
_entity_poly.entity_id
_entity_poly.type
_entity_poly.pdbx_seq_one_letter_code
_entity_poly.pdbx_strand_id
1 'polypeptide(L)'
;MPGRINRALELLARDQAIYYIGGHSGHTLTYEQGRRDAHTWADYINVGMEHGAFDMAGLAEYMRGLVDGGPTRSGHRTPTVIVEAPVNGTDADNVRFNAWQFRQILGRGVHGILLCQAESPDAVRAFVEACRYPHQSAGVDPAIPSPIARMRGAKPRAGGGGLGLGTR
;
A
#
# COMPACT_ATOMS: atom_id res chain seq x y z
N MET A 1 -16.80 -20.12 3.28
CA MET A 1 -15.49 -19.71 2.72
C MET A 1 -15.54 -18.22 2.41
N PRO A 2 -14.43 -17.49 2.57
CA PRO A 2 -14.37 -16.07 2.24
C PRO A 2 -14.59 -15.84 0.73
N GLY A 3 -15.33 -14.80 0.38
CA GLY A 3 -15.62 -14.36 -1.00
C GLY A 3 -14.56 -13.43 -1.60
N ARG A 4 -13.66 -12.86 -0.78
CA ARG A 4 -12.50 -12.06 -1.14
C ARG A 4 -11.32 -12.42 -0.22
N ILE A 5 -10.10 -12.15 -0.67
CA ILE A 5 -8.90 -12.33 0.16
C ILE A 5 -8.86 -11.29 1.29
N ASN A 6 -9.27 -10.05 0.99
CA ASN A 6 -9.32 -8.94 1.93
C ASN A 6 -10.68 -8.90 2.64
N ARG A 7 -10.69 -9.24 3.94
CA ARG A 7 -11.89 -9.22 4.78
C ARG A 7 -12.49 -7.83 4.91
N ALA A 8 -11.67 -6.80 5.07
CA ALA A 8 -12.15 -5.44 5.25
C ALA A 8 -12.98 -5.00 4.03
N LEU A 9 -12.55 -5.35 2.81
CA LEU A 9 -13.33 -5.09 1.60
C LEU A 9 -14.64 -5.88 1.55
N GLU A 10 -14.71 -7.09 2.10
CA GLU A 10 -15.99 -7.82 2.18
C GLU A 10 -17.00 -7.12 3.08
N LEU A 11 -16.53 -6.65 4.24
CA LEU A 11 -17.37 -5.99 5.23
C LEU A 11 -17.84 -4.63 4.71
N LEU A 12 -16.93 -3.83 4.16
CA LEU A 12 -17.27 -2.55 3.53
C LEU A 12 -18.24 -2.72 2.36
N ALA A 13 -18.10 -3.77 1.55
CA ALA A 13 -19.04 -4.05 0.46
C ALA A 13 -20.46 -4.40 0.94
N ARG A 14 -20.63 -4.69 2.23
CA ARG A 14 -21.92 -4.94 2.90
C ARG A 14 -22.34 -3.77 3.78
N ASP A 15 -21.71 -2.60 3.61
CA ASP A 15 -21.98 -1.38 4.38
C ASP A 15 -21.81 -1.59 5.90
N GLN A 16 -20.82 -2.39 6.29
CA GLN A 16 -20.49 -2.64 7.69
C GLN A 16 -19.32 -1.77 8.14
N ALA A 17 -19.44 -1.23 9.37
CA ALA A 17 -18.30 -0.64 10.06
C ALA A 17 -17.20 -1.68 10.27
N ILE A 18 -15.95 -1.25 10.15
CA ILE A 18 -14.76 -2.08 10.38
C ILE A 18 -13.89 -1.45 11.47
N TYR A 19 -13.23 -2.28 12.26
CA TYR A 19 -12.37 -1.85 13.35
C TYR A 19 -10.95 -2.38 13.17
N TYR A 20 -9.97 -1.65 13.69
CA TYR A 20 -8.55 -2.01 13.55
C TYR A 20 -7.75 -1.91 14.83
N ILE A 21 -6.61 -2.59 14.79
CA ILE A 21 -5.50 -2.44 15.74
C ILE A 21 -4.25 -2.00 14.98
N GLY A 22 -3.25 -1.50 15.71
CA GLY A 22 -1.99 -1.01 15.14
C GLY A 22 -1.89 0.51 15.21
N GLY A 23 -0.65 1.02 15.21
CA GLY A 23 -0.35 2.45 15.36
C GLY A 23 0.04 3.12 14.04
N HIS A 24 0.16 4.45 14.08
CA HIS A 24 0.62 5.29 12.96
C HIS A 24 2.16 5.44 12.90
N SER A 25 2.85 5.08 13.98
CA SER A 25 4.30 5.19 14.14
C SER A 25 5.00 3.82 14.23
N GLY A 26 4.35 2.75 13.78
CA GLY A 26 4.93 1.41 13.71
C GLY A 26 3.96 0.27 14.01
N HIS A 27 4.49 -0.95 13.93
CA HIS A 27 3.90 -2.18 14.45
C HIS A 27 5.04 -3.13 14.85
N THR A 28 4.79 -4.11 15.72
CA THR A 28 5.80 -5.13 16.01
C THR A 28 5.87 -6.13 14.86
N LEU A 29 6.79 -5.91 13.93
CA LEU A 29 6.91 -6.69 12.69
C LEU A 29 7.82 -7.91 12.85
N THR A 30 7.39 -8.89 13.65
CA THR A 30 8.10 -10.16 13.84
C THR A 30 7.22 -11.35 13.46
N TYR A 31 7.83 -12.48 13.11
CA TYR A 31 7.12 -13.74 12.83
C TYR A 31 6.21 -14.16 14.00
N GLU A 32 6.73 -14.13 15.23
CA GLU A 32 5.97 -14.49 16.44
C GLU A 32 4.78 -13.56 16.68
N GLN A 33 4.95 -12.26 16.45
CA GLN A 33 3.83 -11.34 16.55
C GLN A 33 2.79 -11.61 15.46
N GLY A 34 3.22 -11.90 14.23
CA GLY A 34 2.32 -12.27 13.14
C GLY A 34 1.47 -13.49 13.49
N ARG A 35 2.06 -14.53 14.09
CA ARG A 35 1.30 -15.71 14.55
C ARG A 35 0.25 -15.38 15.59
N ARG A 36 0.56 -14.48 16.53
CA ARG A 36 -0.39 -14.03 17.56
C ARG A 36 -1.53 -13.22 16.94
N ASP A 37 -1.17 -12.27 16.09
CA ASP A 37 -2.10 -11.35 15.45
C ASP A 37 -3.01 -12.04 14.42
N ALA A 38 -2.65 -13.23 13.92
CA ALA A 38 -3.48 -14.03 13.01
C ALA A 38 -4.88 -14.32 13.58
N HIS A 39 -5.03 -14.29 14.89
CA HIS A 39 -6.28 -14.50 15.61
C HIS A 39 -6.85 -13.22 16.24
N THR A 40 -6.42 -12.05 15.78
CA THR A 40 -6.96 -10.76 16.23
C THR A 40 -8.49 -10.68 16.07
N TRP A 41 -9.12 -9.91 16.96
CA TRP A 41 -10.54 -9.58 16.86
C TRP A 41 -10.83 -8.56 15.75
N ALA A 42 -9.82 -7.77 15.38
CA ALA A 42 -9.93 -6.68 14.43
C ALA A 42 -10.23 -7.14 12.99
N ASP A 43 -10.84 -6.26 12.20
CA ASP A 43 -11.15 -6.51 10.79
C ASP A 43 -9.95 -6.23 9.88
N TYR A 44 -9.07 -5.33 10.31
CA TYR A 44 -7.75 -5.13 9.73
C TYR A 44 -6.70 -4.73 10.77
N ILE A 45 -5.44 -4.84 10.37
CA ILE A 45 -4.26 -4.42 11.12
C ILE A 45 -3.61 -3.28 10.35
N ASN A 46 -3.37 -2.17 11.05
CA ASN A 46 -2.64 -1.03 10.53
C ASN A 46 -1.15 -1.15 10.85
N VAL A 47 -0.30 -0.88 9.87
CA VAL A 47 1.14 -0.80 10.05
C VAL A 47 1.60 0.60 9.67
N GLY A 48 1.88 1.42 10.69
CA GLY A 48 2.33 2.79 10.51
C GLY A 48 3.77 2.87 10.03
N MET A 49 4.00 3.16 8.75
CA MET A 49 5.33 3.50 8.21
C MET A 49 5.44 4.96 7.79
N GLU A 50 4.40 5.78 7.97
CA GLU A 50 4.49 7.24 7.78
C GLU A 50 5.49 7.85 8.76
N HIS A 51 5.31 7.53 10.05
CA HIS A 51 6.19 7.99 11.13
C HIS A 51 7.05 6.87 11.74
N GLY A 52 6.92 5.65 11.22
CA GLY A 52 7.67 4.48 11.64
C GLY A 52 8.85 4.15 10.73
N ALA A 53 9.59 3.09 11.07
CA ALA A 53 10.64 2.57 10.20
C ALA A 53 10.04 1.90 8.95
N PHE A 54 10.61 2.19 7.78
CA PHE A 54 10.28 1.49 6.53
C PHE A 54 10.94 0.09 6.48
N ASP A 55 10.50 -0.79 7.39
CA ASP A 55 11.09 -2.12 7.61
C ASP A 55 10.43 -3.21 6.76
N MET A 56 10.95 -3.41 5.55
CA MET A 56 10.47 -4.45 4.64
C MET A 56 10.89 -5.87 5.02
N ALA A 57 11.95 -6.02 5.83
CA ALA A 57 12.41 -7.33 6.29
C ALA A 57 11.48 -7.84 7.40
N GLY A 58 11.23 -7.00 8.42
CA GLY A 58 10.25 -7.27 9.46
C GLY A 58 8.86 -7.50 8.88
N LEU A 59 8.42 -6.67 7.92
CA LEU A 59 7.11 -6.86 7.28
C LEU A 59 6.98 -8.23 6.61
N ALA A 60 8.02 -8.72 5.93
CA ALA A 60 8.01 -10.05 5.31
C ALA A 60 7.90 -11.17 6.36
N GLU A 61 8.65 -11.07 7.46
CA GLU A 61 8.61 -12.04 8.56
C GLU A 61 7.25 -12.04 9.26
N TYR A 62 6.70 -10.86 9.51
CA TYR A 62 5.38 -10.67 10.10
C TYR A 62 4.27 -11.28 9.23
N MET A 63 4.29 -11.01 7.91
CA MET A 63 3.32 -11.58 6.97
C MET A 63 3.42 -13.10 6.90
N ARG A 64 4.64 -13.68 6.97
CA ARG A 64 4.83 -15.13 7.09
C ARG A 64 4.21 -15.67 8.39
N GLY A 65 4.40 -14.98 9.50
CA GLY A 65 3.78 -15.32 10.79
C GLY A 65 2.25 -15.33 10.73
N LEU A 66 1.65 -14.32 10.10
CA LEU A 66 0.19 -14.27 9.92
C LEU A 66 -0.34 -15.46 9.10
N VAL A 67 0.37 -15.84 8.04
CA VAL A 67 0.00 -16.98 7.18
C VAL A 67 0.04 -18.29 7.97
N ASP A 68 1.11 -18.51 8.73
CA ASP A 68 1.31 -19.75 9.49
C ASP A 68 0.41 -19.84 10.73
N GLY A 69 0.00 -18.68 11.29
CA GLY A 69 -0.97 -18.61 12.38
C GLY A 69 -2.43 -18.71 11.92
N GLY A 70 -2.71 -18.50 10.64
CA GLY A 70 -4.06 -18.60 10.09
C GLY A 70 -4.61 -20.03 9.99
N PRO A 71 -5.86 -20.21 9.55
CA PRO A 71 -6.79 -19.17 9.12
C PRO A 71 -7.39 -18.38 10.28
N THR A 72 -7.91 -17.19 9.97
CA THR A 72 -8.67 -16.36 10.93
C THR A 72 -10.00 -17.03 11.30
N ARG A 73 -10.67 -16.54 12.36
CA ARG A 73 -12.03 -16.96 12.75
C ARG A 73 -13.07 -16.83 11.63
N SER A 74 -12.85 -15.91 10.69
CA SER A 74 -13.70 -15.68 9.52
C SER A 74 -13.35 -16.56 8.31
N GLY A 75 -12.37 -17.46 8.42
CA GLY A 75 -11.91 -18.34 7.35
C GLY A 75 -10.96 -17.71 6.33
N HIS A 76 -10.59 -16.42 6.49
CA HIS A 76 -9.55 -15.78 5.68
C HIS A 76 -8.17 -16.33 6.03
N ARG A 77 -7.26 -16.41 5.04
CA ARG A 77 -5.89 -16.92 5.23
C ARG A 77 -5.13 -16.13 6.29
N THR A 78 -5.28 -14.81 6.29
CA THR A 78 -4.72 -13.88 7.27
C THR A 78 -5.74 -12.77 7.57
N PRO A 79 -5.59 -12.02 8.67
CA PRO A 79 -6.25 -10.73 8.82
C PRO A 79 -5.87 -9.78 7.68
N THR A 80 -6.75 -8.83 7.37
CA THR A 80 -6.41 -7.75 6.44
C THR A 80 -5.26 -6.92 7.02
N VAL A 81 -4.26 -6.60 6.21
CA VAL A 81 -3.13 -5.74 6.62
C VAL A 81 -3.09 -4.53 5.69
N ILE A 82 -3.08 -3.33 6.27
CA ILE A 82 -2.96 -2.06 5.57
C ILE A 82 -1.71 -1.36 6.09
N VAL A 83 -0.88 -0.85 5.18
CA VAL A 83 0.36 -0.14 5.53
C VAL A 83 0.20 1.33 5.19
N GLU A 84 0.50 2.21 6.13
CA GLU A 84 0.63 3.65 5.89
C GLU A 84 1.97 3.91 5.24
N ALA A 85 1.97 4.33 3.98
CA ALA A 85 3.21 4.54 3.25
C ALA A 85 3.91 5.85 3.67
N PRO A 86 5.26 5.90 3.70
CA PRO A 86 6.00 7.11 4.07
C PRO A 86 6.01 8.22 3.01
N VAL A 87 5.36 8.00 1.86
CA VAL A 87 5.27 9.01 0.79
C VAL A 87 4.15 10.01 1.08
N ASN A 88 4.48 11.30 0.89
CA ASN A 88 3.50 12.37 0.97
C ASN A 88 2.57 12.38 -0.26
N GLY A 89 1.27 12.44 -0.03
CA GLY A 89 0.25 12.55 -1.09
C GLY A 89 0.00 13.98 -1.61
N THR A 90 1.00 14.86 -1.58
CA THR A 90 0.85 16.29 -1.91
C THR A 90 0.48 16.51 -3.37
N ASP A 91 1.24 15.90 -4.28
CA ASP A 91 1.07 16.04 -5.73
C ASP A 91 1.42 14.75 -6.49
N ALA A 92 1.03 14.69 -7.75
CA ALA A 92 1.18 13.51 -8.59
C ALA A 92 2.64 13.13 -8.88
N ASP A 93 3.53 14.12 -8.97
CA ASP A 93 4.94 13.87 -9.28
C ASP A 93 5.64 13.27 -8.07
N ASN A 94 5.41 13.81 -6.86
CA ASN A 94 5.92 13.24 -5.62
C ASN A 94 5.49 11.77 -5.44
N VAL A 95 4.21 11.48 -5.69
CA VAL A 95 3.68 10.10 -5.64
C VAL A 95 4.35 9.19 -6.68
N ARG A 96 4.51 9.65 -7.92
CA ARG A 96 5.15 8.86 -9.00
C ARG A 96 6.61 8.58 -8.72
N PHE A 97 7.38 9.57 -8.26
CA PHE A 97 8.79 9.40 -7.92
C PHE A 97 8.99 8.39 -6.78
N ASN A 98 8.04 8.33 -5.85
CA ASN A 98 8.08 7.44 -4.70
C ASN A 98 7.27 6.14 -4.87
N ALA A 99 6.72 5.87 -6.07
CA ALA A 99 5.91 4.67 -6.34
C ALA A 99 6.66 3.34 -6.14
N TRP A 100 7.99 3.37 -6.04
CA TRP A 100 8.79 2.21 -5.64
C TRP A 100 8.42 1.71 -4.23
N GLN A 101 8.01 2.58 -3.31
CA GLN A 101 7.61 2.22 -1.94
C GLN A 101 6.37 1.33 -1.96
N PHE A 102 5.33 1.70 -2.72
CA PHE A 102 4.11 0.90 -2.85
C PHE A 102 4.39 -0.49 -3.41
N ARG A 103 5.27 -0.59 -4.41
CA ARG A 103 5.68 -1.88 -4.98
C ARG A 103 6.41 -2.75 -3.96
N GLN A 104 7.29 -2.15 -3.13
CA GLN A 104 7.95 -2.88 -2.06
C GLN A 104 6.95 -3.37 -1.01
N ILE A 105 6.03 -2.52 -0.56
CA ILE A 105 4.98 -2.86 0.41
C ILE A 105 4.06 -3.97 -0.11
N LEU A 106 3.44 -3.78 -1.28
CA LEU A 106 2.50 -4.76 -1.86
C LEU A 106 3.20 -6.09 -2.17
N GLY A 107 4.48 -6.05 -2.55
CA GLY A 107 5.29 -7.24 -2.78
C GLY A 107 5.45 -8.15 -1.55
N ARG A 108 5.10 -7.69 -0.35
CA ARG A 108 5.15 -8.48 0.91
C ARG A 108 3.82 -9.16 1.20
N GLY A 109 2.81 -8.96 0.35
CA GLY A 109 1.51 -9.62 0.45
C GLY A 109 0.50 -8.90 1.35
N VAL A 110 0.73 -7.62 1.65
CA VAL A 110 -0.28 -6.80 2.35
C VAL A 110 -1.51 -6.57 1.46
N HIS A 111 -2.62 -6.18 2.06
CA HIS A 111 -3.92 -6.11 1.38
C HIS A 111 -4.29 -4.70 0.92
N GLY A 112 -3.60 -3.69 1.44
CA GLY A 112 -3.85 -2.30 1.10
C GLY A 112 -2.71 -1.39 1.54
N ILE A 113 -2.74 -0.17 0.99
CA ILE A 113 -1.88 0.94 1.38
C ILE A 113 -2.78 2.11 1.76
N LEU A 114 -2.42 2.81 2.83
CA LEU A 114 -2.99 4.10 3.19
C LEU A 114 -2.04 5.19 2.67
N LEU A 115 -2.57 6.08 1.82
CA LEU A 115 -1.86 7.26 1.35
C LEU A 115 -2.04 8.40 2.35
N CYS A 116 -0.94 8.86 2.92
CA CYS A 116 -0.92 9.96 3.88
C CYS A 116 -0.90 11.30 3.14
N GLN A 117 -1.45 12.36 3.76
CA GLN A 117 -1.47 13.71 3.19
C GLN A 117 -2.00 13.77 1.75
N ALA A 118 -3.13 13.10 1.47
CA ALA A 118 -3.77 13.13 0.15
C ALA A 118 -4.38 14.52 -0.14
N GLU A 119 -3.57 15.45 -0.62
CA GLU A 119 -3.94 16.87 -0.74
C GLU A 119 -4.49 17.24 -2.13
N SER A 120 -4.30 16.38 -3.14
CA SER A 120 -4.80 16.64 -4.49
C SER A 120 -5.42 15.40 -5.17
N PRO A 121 -6.47 15.58 -6.00
CA PRO A 121 -7.03 14.50 -6.80
C PRO A 121 -6.00 13.82 -7.72
N ASP A 122 -5.03 14.59 -8.23
CA ASP A 122 -3.98 14.07 -9.10
C ASP A 122 -2.98 13.19 -8.34
N ALA A 123 -2.65 13.52 -7.08
CA ALA A 123 -1.87 12.65 -6.21
C ALA A 123 -2.61 11.33 -5.92
N VAL A 124 -3.90 11.39 -5.59
CA VAL A 124 -4.74 10.21 -5.36
C VAL A 124 -4.80 9.33 -6.61
N ARG A 125 -4.98 9.94 -7.79
CA ARG A 125 -4.97 9.24 -9.07
C ARG A 125 -3.65 8.53 -9.30
N ALA A 126 -2.52 9.23 -9.15
CA ALA A 126 -1.18 8.65 -9.29
C ALA A 126 -0.94 7.49 -8.30
N PHE A 127 -1.46 7.60 -7.08
CA PHE A 127 -1.37 6.56 -6.06
C PHE A 127 -2.15 5.30 -6.43
N VAL A 128 -3.42 5.46 -6.83
CA VAL A 128 -4.27 4.34 -7.28
C VAL A 128 -3.64 3.65 -8.49
N GLU A 129 -3.10 4.42 -9.43
CA GLU A 129 -2.38 3.88 -10.58
C GLU A 129 -1.16 3.05 -10.17
N ALA A 130 -0.35 3.56 -9.24
CA ALA A 130 0.87 2.87 -8.80
C ALA A 130 0.61 1.57 -8.02
N CYS A 131 -0.59 1.44 -7.42
CA CYS A 131 -1.00 0.25 -6.68
C CYS A 131 -1.69 -0.82 -7.54
N ARG A 132 -1.97 -0.55 -8.84
CA ARG A 132 -2.65 -1.48 -9.74
C ARG A 132 -1.69 -2.09 -10.75
N TYR A 133 -1.96 -3.34 -11.12
CA TYR A 133 -1.24 -3.96 -12.23
C TYR A 133 -1.47 -3.19 -13.55
N PRO A 134 -0.46 -3.12 -14.43
CA PRO A 134 -0.56 -2.44 -15.73
C PRO A 134 -1.72 -2.90 -16.64
N HIS A 135 -2.24 -4.10 -16.47
CA HIS A 135 -3.37 -4.59 -17.27
C HIS A 135 -4.73 -4.38 -16.59
N GLN A 136 -4.78 -3.77 -15.40
CA GLN A 136 -6.03 -3.55 -14.68
C GLN A 136 -6.59 -2.14 -14.98
N SER A 137 -7.65 -2.09 -15.77
CA SER A 137 -8.37 -0.87 -16.18
C SER A 137 -9.54 -0.47 -15.27
N ALA A 138 -9.99 -1.33 -14.35
CA ALA A 138 -11.09 -1.02 -13.43
C ALA A 138 -10.75 0.19 -12.55
N GLY A 139 -11.54 1.25 -12.67
CA GLY A 139 -11.34 2.51 -11.94
C GLY A 139 -10.19 3.38 -12.46
N VAL A 140 -9.63 3.09 -13.64
CA VAL A 140 -8.64 3.94 -14.32
C VAL A 140 -9.38 4.87 -15.28
N ASP A 141 -9.14 6.18 -15.18
CA ASP A 141 -9.69 7.16 -16.12
C ASP A 141 -9.20 6.85 -17.56
N PRO A 142 -10.12 6.67 -18.53
CA PRO A 142 -9.78 6.35 -19.92
C PRO A 142 -8.89 7.38 -20.61
N ALA A 143 -8.87 8.63 -20.13
CA ALA A 143 -8.02 9.69 -20.67
C ALA A 143 -6.54 9.55 -20.27
N ILE A 144 -6.22 8.67 -19.32
CA ILE A 144 -4.84 8.45 -18.86
C ILE A 144 -4.13 7.50 -19.85
N PRO A 145 -2.86 7.79 -20.21
CA PRO A 145 -2.06 6.87 -21.02
C PRO A 145 -2.09 5.45 -20.47
N SER A 146 -2.25 4.46 -21.36
CA SER A 146 -2.29 3.06 -20.98
C SER A 146 -1.01 2.66 -20.21
N PRO A 147 -1.04 1.63 -19.36
CA PRO A 147 0.17 1.27 -18.64
C PRO A 147 1.35 0.84 -19.53
N ILE A 148 1.08 0.36 -20.76
CA ILE A 148 2.09 0.19 -21.82
C ILE A 148 2.70 1.53 -22.23
N ALA A 149 1.88 2.59 -22.36
CA ALA A 149 2.38 3.92 -22.66
C ALA A 149 3.23 4.49 -21.51
N ARG A 150 2.94 4.14 -20.25
CA ARG A 150 3.73 4.54 -19.07
C ARG A 150 5.06 3.79 -18.95
N MET A 151 5.14 2.54 -19.43
CA MET A 151 6.40 1.79 -19.49
C MET A 151 7.46 2.45 -20.39
N ARG A 152 7.05 3.32 -21.32
CA ARG A 152 7.97 4.05 -22.21
C ARG A 152 8.74 5.18 -21.50
N GLY A 153 8.49 5.40 -20.21
CA GLY A 153 9.09 6.48 -19.42
C GLY A 153 8.44 7.83 -19.69
N ALA A 154 8.69 8.80 -18.80
CA ALA A 154 8.30 10.18 -19.03
C ALA A 154 9.07 10.72 -20.24
N LYS A 155 8.37 11.32 -21.21
CA LYS A 155 9.06 12.12 -22.23
C LYS A 155 9.80 13.25 -21.51
N PRO A 156 11.10 13.47 -21.77
CA PRO A 156 11.80 14.59 -21.19
C PRO A 156 11.05 15.88 -21.53
N ARG A 157 10.82 16.75 -20.53
CA ARG A 157 10.27 18.09 -20.79
C ARG A 157 11.21 18.77 -21.77
N ALA A 158 10.64 19.29 -22.86
CA ALA A 158 11.38 20.14 -23.78
C ALA A 158 11.79 21.42 -23.03
N GLY A 159 13.09 21.60 -22.83
CA GLY A 159 13.70 22.88 -22.44
C GLY A 159 13.63 23.23 -20.95
N GLY A 160 14.73 23.00 -20.24
CA GLY A 160 15.10 23.63 -18.98
C GLY A 160 16.60 23.40 -18.79
N GLY A 161 17.37 24.48 -18.64
CA GLY A 161 18.83 24.49 -18.70
C GLY A 161 19.48 23.40 -17.83
N GLY A 162 20.65 22.93 -18.28
CA GLY A 162 21.43 21.88 -17.62
C GLY A 162 21.65 22.17 -16.13
N LEU A 163 21.79 21.08 -15.36
CA LEU A 163 22.08 21.13 -13.94
C LEU A 163 23.30 22.04 -13.68
N GLY A 164 23.16 22.99 -12.76
CA GLY A 164 24.29 23.78 -12.29
C GLY A 164 25.37 22.87 -11.71
N LEU A 165 26.63 23.15 -12.02
CA LEU A 165 27.77 22.47 -11.42
C LEU A 165 27.73 22.70 -9.92
N GLY A 166 27.49 21.63 -9.15
CA GLY A 166 27.54 21.68 -7.69
C GLY A 166 28.94 22.09 -7.24
N THR A 167 29.06 23.23 -6.59
CA THR A 167 30.27 23.60 -5.86
C THR A 167 30.24 22.83 -4.54
N ARG A 168 31.13 21.83 -4.42
CA ARG A 168 31.58 21.40 -3.09
C ARG A 168 32.32 22.54 -2.42
#